data_AF-A0A2H0MN74-F1
#
_entry.id   AF-A0A2H0MN74-F1
#
_cell.length_a   1.000
_cell.length_b   1.000
_cell.length_c   1.000
_cell.angle_alpha   90.00
_cell.angle_beta   90.00
_cell.angle_gamma   90.00
#
_symmetry.space_group_name_H-M   'P 1'
#
loop_
_entity.id
_entity.type
_entity.pdbx_description
1 polymer ?
#
loop_
_entity_poly.entity_id
_entity_poly.type
_entity_poly.pdbx_seq_one_letter_code
_entity_poly.pdbx_strand_id
1 'polypeptide(L)' 'MVRNVLDQLRLEYEKIDVPWQHSMRQEVFEVSGQYMVPVLVDGDTVIDDEYEIIDHLKRNYAKNLQG' A
#
# COMPACT_ATOMS: atom_id res chain seq x y z
N MET A 1 -3.03 9.04 -3.11
CA MET A 1 -2.24 8.97 -4.37
C MET A 1 -1.85 7.53 -4.74
N VAL A 2 -1.59 6.64 -3.77
CA VAL A 2 -1.19 5.23 -3.98
C VAL A 2 -2.03 4.47 -5.03
N ARG A 3 -3.37 4.49 -4.93
CA ARG A 3 -4.25 3.76 -5.87
C ARG A 3 -4.04 4.16 -7.33
N ASN A 4 -3.88 5.45 -7.60
CA ASN A 4 -3.61 5.94 -8.96
C ASN A 4 -2.28 5.38 -9.50
N VAL A 5 -1.28 5.22 -8.65
CA VAL A 5 0.03 4.65 -9.04
C VAL A 5 -0.10 3.16 -9.32
N LEU A 6 -0.84 2.41 -8.48
CA LEU A 6 -1.16 1.00 -8.74
C LEU A 6 -1.87 0.84 -10.09
N ASP A 7 -2.86 1.69 -10.37
CA ASP A 7 -3.62 1.67 -11.63
C ASP A 7 -2.73 2.03 -12.84
N GLN A 8 -1.89 3.06 -12.71
CA GLN A 8 -0.93 3.46 -13.75
C GLN A 8 0.05 2.34 -14.09
N LEU A 9 0.52 1.62 -13.07
CA LEU A 9 1.43 0.49 -13.21
C LEU A 9 0.70 -0.81 -13.58
N ARG A 10 -0.64 -0.78 -13.71
CA ARG A 10 -1.50 -1.94 -14.00
C ARG A 10 -1.22 -3.12 -13.07
N LEU A 11 -1.01 -2.82 -11.79
CA LEU A 11 -0.75 -3.83 -10.77
C LEU A 11 -2.07 -4.42 -10.28
N GLU A 12 -2.14 -5.74 -10.25
CA GLU A 12 -3.15 -6.43 -9.48
C GLU A 12 -2.77 -6.36 -7.99
N TYR A 13 -3.75 -6.05 -7.14
CA TYR A 13 -3.54 -5.94 -5.71
C TYR A 13 -4.81 -6.37 -4.97
N GLU A 14 -4.63 -6.94 -3.78
CA GLU A 14 -5.73 -7.20 -2.86
C GLU A 14 -6.09 -5.92 -2.10
N LYS A 15 -7.38 -5.60 -2.03
CA LYS A 15 -7.89 -4.47 -1.25
C LYS A 15 -8.47 -4.98 0.06
N ILE A 16 -7.83 -4.60 1.16
CA ILE A 16 -8.36 -4.82 2.52
C ILE A 16 -9.05 -3.54 2.97
N ASP A 17 -10.36 -3.62 3.22
CA ASP A 17 -11.13 -2.52 3.79
C ASP A 17 -11.10 -2.59 5.31
N VAL A 18 -10.85 -1.44 5.95
CA VAL A 18 -10.69 -1.34 7.40
C VAL A 18 -11.83 -0.54 8.01
N PRO A 19 -12.14 -0.75 9.31
CA PRO A 19 -13.15 0.04 10.00
C PRO A 19 -12.90 1.54 9.90
N TRP A 20 -13.99 2.33 9.83
CA TRP A 20 -13.89 3.78 9.83
C TRP A 20 -13.18 4.30 11.08
N GLN A 21 -13.53 3.77 12.26
CA GLN A 21 -12.92 4.10 13.54
C GLN A 21 -11.46 3.65 13.55
N HIS A 22 -10.54 4.61 13.65
CA HIS A 22 -9.09 4.35 13.67
C HIS A 22 -8.68 3.35 14.75
N SER A 23 -9.22 3.48 15.96
CA SER A 23 -8.92 2.58 17.09
C SER A 23 -9.35 1.12 16.87
N MET A 24 -10.21 0.86 15.89
CA MET A 24 -10.68 -0.50 15.55
C MET A 24 -9.84 -1.16 14.45
N ARG A 25 -8.84 -0.48 13.89
CA ARG A 25 -8.01 -1.00 12.79
C ARG A 25 -6.86 -1.86 13.33
N GLN A 26 -7.18 -2.92 14.05
CA GLN A 26 -6.19 -3.79 14.72
C GLN A 26 -5.23 -4.44 13.73
N GLU A 27 -5.72 -4.95 12.60
CA GLU A 27 -4.87 -5.56 11.56
C GLU A 27 -3.82 -4.58 11.00
N VAL A 28 -4.19 -3.30 10.84
CA VAL A 28 -3.24 -2.26 10.40
C VAL A 28 -2.14 -2.09 11.44
N PHE A 29 -2.50 -2.05 12.72
CA PHE A 29 -1.55 -1.91 13.81
C PHE A 29 -0.64 -3.13 13.97
N GLU A 30 -1.17 -4.33 13.82
CA GLU A 30 -0.40 -5.58 13.89
C GLU A 30 0.66 -5.65 12.79
N VAL A 31 0.35 -5.14 11.60
CA VAL A 31 1.25 -5.19 10.44
C VAL A 31 2.25 -4.02 10.43
N SER A 32 1.80 -2.80 10.78
CA SER A 32 2.59 -1.57 10.62
C SER A 32 3.00 -0.87 11.92
N GLY A 33 2.43 -1.24 13.06
CA GLY A 33 2.61 -0.53 14.33
C GLY A 33 1.79 0.77 14.45
N GLN A 34 0.93 1.08 13.48
CA GLN A 34 0.05 2.26 13.50
C GLN A 34 -1.39 1.95 13.06
N TYR A 35 -2.31 2.88 13.29
CA TYR A 35 -3.73 2.75 12.90
C TYR A 35 -4.09 3.56 11.63
N MET A 36 -3.08 4.17 10.99
CA MET A 36 -3.27 5.05 9.84
C MET A 36 -3.16 4.27 8.54
N VAL A 37 -3.79 4.82 7.49
CA VAL A 37 -3.75 4.28 6.13
C VAL A 37 -3.27 5.40 5.19
N PRO A 38 -2.61 5.09 4.07
CA PRO A 38 -2.38 3.76 3.50
C PRO A 38 -1.27 2.94 4.19
N VAL A 39 -1.36 1.61 4.09
CA VAL A 39 -0.27 0.66 4.37
C VAL A 39 -0.18 -0.30 3.18
N LEU A 40 1.03 -0.57 2.70
CA LEU A 40 1.32 -1.56 1.67
C LEU A 40 2.06 -2.74 2.30
N VAL A 41 1.60 -3.94 2.00
CA VAL A 41 2.35 -5.18 2.24
C VAL A 41 2.76 -5.74 0.89
N ASP A 42 4.06 -5.94 0.68
CA ASP A 42 4.65 -6.51 -0.53
C ASP A 42 5.64 -7.61 -0.14
N GLY A 43 5.17 -8.86 -0.13
CA GLY A 43 5.89 -9.99 0.44
C GLY A 43 6.18 -9.75 1.92
N ASP A 44 7.47 -9.77 2.28
CA ASP A 44 7.93 -9.50 3.65
C ASP A 44 8.10 -8.01 3.96
N THR A 45 7.86 -7.12 2.97
CA THR A 45 8.05 -5.68 3.13
C THR A 45 6.74 -5.02 3.55
N VAL A 46 6.76 -4.27 4.64
CA VAL A 46 5.65 -3.42 5.08
C VAL A 46 6.08 -1.96 4.99
N ILE A 47 5.25 -1.14 4.35
CA ILE A 47 5.48 0.30 4.18
C ILE A 47 4.21 1.06 4.56
N ASP A 48 4.35 2.04 5.43
CA ASP A 48 3.23 2.73 6.08
C ASP A 48 3.22 4.25 5.83
N ASP A 49 4.18 4.76 5.06
CA ASP A 49 4.22 6.12 4.53
C ASP A 49 3.79 6.18 3.06
N GLU A 50 2.91 7.13 2.71
CA GLU A 50 2.38 7.24 1.35
C GLU A 50 3.45 7.49 0.28
N TYR A 51 4.44 8.34 0.55
CA TYR A 51 5.48 8.67 -0.43
C TYR A 51 6.44 7.50 -0.60
N GLU A 52 6.80 6.82 0.49
CA GLU A 52 7.62 5.61 0.44
C GLU A 52 6.92 4.48 -0.32
N ILE A 53 5.61 4.29 -0.11
CA ILE A 53 4.81 3.33 -0.88
C ILE A 53 4.91 3.65 -2.38
N ILE A 54 4.69 4.90 -2.77
CA ILE A 54 4.71 5.32 -4.18
C ILE A 54 6.10 5.11 -4.79
N ASP A 55 7.16 5.44 -4.04
CA ASP A 55 8.53 5.32 -4.49
C ASP A 55 8.93 3.83 -4.63
N HIS A 56 8.56 2.99 -3.65
CA HIS A 56 8.72 1.54 -3.72
C HIS A 56 8.02 0.95 -4.96
N LEU A 57 6.75 1.31 -5.18
CA LEU A 57 6.00 0.83 -6.34
C LEU A 57 6.66 1.21 -7.67
N LYS A 58 7.09 2.47 -7.80
CA LYS A 58 7.77 2.93 -9.03
C LYS A 58 9.12 2.25 -9.23
N ARG A 59 9.93 2.13 -8.18
CA ARG A 59 11.26 1.50 -8.27
C ARG A 59 11.18 0.03 -8.67
N ASN A 60 10.23 -0.71 -8.12
CA ASN A 60 10.15 -2.16 -8.33
C ASN A 60 9.29 -2.55 -9.54
N TYR A 61 8.26 -1.76 -9.88
CA TYR A 61 7.24 -2.18 -10.84
C TYR A 61 7.07 -1.25 -12.05
N ALA A 62 7.87 -0.17 -12.21
CA ALA A 62 7.78 0.71 -13.38
C ALA A 62 7.96 0.01 -14.75
N LYS A 63 8.54 -1.20 -14.77
CA LYS A 63 8.66 -2.00 -16.01
C LYS A 63 7.30 -2.44 -16.57
N ASN A 64 6.26 -2.49 -15.76
CA ASN A 64 4.90 -2.84 -16.19
C ASN A 64 4.25 -1.74 -17.05
N LEU A 65 4.93 -0.61 -17.25
CA LEU A 65 4.52 0.46 -18.17
C LEU A 65 4.83 0.16 -19.65
N GLN A 66 5.60 -0.89 -19.96
CA GLN A 66 5.89 -1.27 -21.34
C GLN A 66 4.93 -2.38 -21.82
N GLY A 67 3.82 -1.94 -22.39
CA GLY A 67 2.89 -2.74 -23.19
C GLY A 67 2.47 -1.96 -24.42
#